data_AF-A0A1Z3NBI8-F1
#
_entry.id   AF-A0A1Z3NBI8-F1
#
_cell.length_a   1.000
_cell.length_b   1.000
_cell.length_c   1.000
_cell.angle_alpha   90.00
_cell.angle_beta   90.00
_cell.angle_gamma   90.00
#
_symmetry.space_group_name_H-M   'P 1'
#
loop_
_entity.id
_entity.type
_entity.pdbx_description
1 polymer ?
#
loop_
_entity_poly.entity_id
_entity_poly.type
_entity_poly.pdbx_seq_one_letter_code
_entity_poly.pdbx_strand_id
1 'polypeptide(L)' 'MASGAFLKSLEKGQILRAQVEEVTSPTEVLCNFQGELLLIFNHTGSSFKKNDPISLQVLSINPLRFQVFSPSSPKFQRVV' A
#
# COMPACT_ATOMS: atom_id res chain seq x y z
N MET A 1 4.73 0.23 18.83
CA MET A 1 5.29 -1.13 18.72
C MET A 1 4.20 -2.05 18.21
N ALA A 2 3.89 -2.02 16.91
CA ALA A 2 3.02 -2.99 16.27
C ALA A 2 3.92 -4.05 15.64
N SER A 3 3.95 -5.22 16.26
CA SER A 3 4.87 -6.33 16.00
C SER A 3 4.74 -6.89 14.57
N GLY A 4 5.85 -7.40 14.01
CA GLY A 4 5.89 -8.20 12.76
C GLY A 4 4.97 -9.43 12.70
N ALA A 5 4.20 -9.72 13.76
CA ALA A 5 3.04 -10.60 13.72
C ALA A 5 1.94 -10.09 12.78
N PHE A 6 1.78 -8.76 12.63
CA PHE A 6 0.78 -8.20 11.75
C PHE A 6 1.04 -8.52 10.27
N LEU A 7 2.29 -8.40 9.82
CA LEU A 7 2.68 -8.77 8.45
C LEU A 7 2.39 -10.24 8.13
N LYS A 8 2.43 -11.12 9.16
CA LYS A 8 2.07 -12.54 9.03
C LYS A 8 0.57 -12.82 9.05
N SER A 9 -0.23 -11.89 9.59
CA SER A 9 -1.70 -11.96 9.59
C SER A 9 -2.34 -11.36 8.33
N LEU A 10 -1.54 -10.76 7.46
CA LEU A 10 -2.05 -10.19 6.21
C LEU A 10 -2.58 -11.29 5.31
N GLU A 11 -3.75 -11.04 4.71
CA GLU A 11 -4.36 -11.92 3.73
C GLU A 11 -4.35 -11.28 2.35
N LYS A 12 -4.18 -12.11 1.32
CA LYS A 12 -4.29 -11.64 -0.06
C LYS A 12 -5.69 -11.05 -0.30
N GLY A 13 -5.73 -9.86 -0.89
CA GLY A 13 -6.94 -9.11 -1.20
C GLY A 13 -7.38 -8.17 -0.09
N GLN A 14 -6.80 -8.27 1.12
CA GLN A 14 -7.10 -7.38 2.24
C GLN A 14 -6.73 -5.94 1.91
N ILE A 15 -7.58 -4.99 2.33
CA ILE A 15 -7.36 -3.55 2.18
C ILE A 15 -6.88 -3.00 3.52
N LEU A 16 -5.71 -2.38 3.50
CA LEU A 16 -5.06 -1.72 4.61
C LEU A 16 -5.20 -0.21 4.45
N ARG A 17 -5.43 0.49 5.55
CA ARG A 17 -5.43 1.95 5.58
C ARG A 17 -4.11 2.41 6.17
N ALA A 18 -3.27 2.99 5.33
CA ALA A 18 -1.98 3.55 5.71
C ALA A 18 -2.01 5.07 5.53
N GLN A 19 -0.96 5.72 6.01
CA GLN A 19 -0.75 7.15 5.81
C GLN A 19 0.55 7.36 5.03
N VAL A 20 0.58 8.29 4.10
CA VAL A 20 1.81 8.62 3.37
C VAL A 20 2.77 9.31 4.34
N GLU A 21 3.92 8.69 4.61
CA GLU A 21 4.96 9.27 5.44
C GLU A 21 5.83 10.20 4.60
N GLU A 22 6.18 9.76 3.39
CA GLU A 22 7.04 10.49 2.47
C GLU A 22 6.77 10.05 1.03
N VAL A 23 6.99 10.95 0.08
CA VAL A 23 6.96 10.64 -1.36
C VAL A 23 8.39 10.72 -1.86
N THR A 24 9.03 9.58 -2.04
CA THR A 24 10.42 9.49 -2.49
C THR A 24 10.53 9.82 -3.98
N SER A 25 9.55 9.37 -4.78
CA SER A 25 9.45 9.70 -6.20
C SER A 25 7.99 9.65 -6.67
N PRO A 26 7.66 10.12 -7.89
CA PRO A 26 6.30 9.99 -8.43
C PRO A 26 5.80 8.54 -8.47
N THR A 27 6.71 7.56 -8.54
CA THR A 27 6.44 6.13 -8.62
C THR A 27 6.71 5.37 -7.33
N GLU A 28 7.33 5.99 -6.32
CA GLU A 28 7.68 5.35 -5.06
C GLU A 28 7.21 6.20 -3.89
N VAL A 29 6.34 5.62 -3.08
CA VAL A 29 5.75 6.28 -1.93
C VAL A 29 6.05 5.45 -0.70
N LEU A 30 6.43 6.13 0.37
CA LEU A 30 6.72 5.52 1.65
C LEU A 30 5.52 5.76 2.56
N CYS A 31 4.92 4.68 3.03
CA CYS A 31 3.69 4.72 3.79
C CYS A 31 3.92 4.18 5.19
N ASN A 32 3.37 4.86 6.18
CA ASN A 32 3.30 4.39 7.54
C ASN A 32 1.99 3.61 7.74
N PHE A 33 2.11 2.35 8.13
CA PHE A 33 1.00 1.53 8.55
C PHE A 33 1.25 1.07 9.99
N GLN A 34 0.48 1.58 10.95
CA GLN A 34 0.56 1.22 12.38
C GLN A 34 1.99 1.34 12.99
N GLY A 35 2.82 2.24 12.47
CA GLY A 35 4.21 2.43 12.90
C GLY A 35 5.25 1.64 12.10
N GLU A 36 4.82 0.84 11.13
CA GLU A 36 5.68 0.15 10.17
C GLU A 36 5.78 0.95 8.88
N LEU A 37 6.99 1.12 8.36
CA LEU A 37 7.24 1.82 7.11
C LEU A 37 7.19 0.81 5.94
N LEU A 38 6.30 1.06 5.00
CA LEU A 38 6.05 0.25 3.82
C LEU A 38 6.41 1.06 2.58
N LEU A 39 7.40 0.59 1.82
CA LEU A 39 7.68 1.13 0.49
C LEU A 39 6.69 0.53 -0.51
N ILE A 40 5.95 1.38 -1.20
CA ILE A 40 4.99 0.98 -2.23
C ILE A 40 5.34 1.63 -3.56
N PHE A 41 5.00 0.94 -4.64
CA PHE A 41 5.13 1.46 -5.99
C PHE A 41 3.79 2.04 -6.47
N ASN A 42 3.79 3.33 -6.75
CA ASN A 42 2.65 4.05 -7.29
C ASN A 42 2.53 3.81 -8.81
N HIS A 43 1.77 2.79 -9.16
CA HIS A 43 1.42 2.50 -10.56
C HIS A 43 0.12 3.19 -11.02
N THR A 44 -0.57 3.95 -10.15
CA THR A 44 -1.85 4.56 -10.49
C THR A 44 -1.69 5.90 -11.21
N GLY A 45 -0.50 6.51 -11.14
CA GLY A 45 -0.23 7.87 -11.63
C GLY A 45 -0.86 8.95 -10.76
N SER A 46 -1.39 8.57 -9.59
CA SER A 46 -1.97 9.51 -8.62
C SER A 46 -0.86 10.26 -7.90
N SER A 47 -0.98 11.58 -7.76
CA SER A 47 -0.04 12.34 -6.93
C SER A 47 -0.44 12.19 -5.46
N PHE A 48 0.50 11.72 -4.64
CA PHE A 48 0.35 11.67 -3.19
C PHE A 48 1.11 12.82 -2.53
N LYS A 49 0.69 13.19 -1.32
CA LYS A 49 1.42 14.12 -0.45
C LYS A 49 1.64 13.49 0.92
N LYS A 50 2.64 13.99 1.64
CA LYS A 50 2.87 13.61 3.04
C LYS A 50 1.59 13.83 3.85
N ASN A 51 1.30 12.88 4.73
CA ASN A 51 0.11 12.75 5.57
C ASN A 51 -1.19 12.37 4.85
N ASP A 52 -1.19 12.18 3.53
CA ASP A 52 -2.39 11.74 2.82
C ASP A 52 -2.81 10.32 3.28
N PRO A 53 -4.10 10.08 3.51
CA PRO A 53 -4.60 8.73 3.74
C PRO A 53 -4.55 7.93 2.44
N ILE A 54 -3.99 6.72 2.50
CA ILE A 54 -3.88 5.83 1.36
C ILE A 54 -4.41 4.44 1.70
N SER A 55 -5.17 3.86 0.78
CA SER A 55 -5.62 2.47 0.91
C SER A 55 -4.69 1.57 0.11
N LEU A 56 -4.20 0.51 0.71
CA LEU A 56 -3.29 -0.47 0.10
C LEU A 56 -3.97 -1.82 0.07
N GLN A 57 -4.00 -2.49 -1.07
CA GLN A 57 -4.46 -3.86 -1.19
C GLN A 57 -3.27 -4.81 -1.20
N VAL A 58 -3.35 -5.86 -0.38
CA VAL A 58 -2.35 -6.94 -0.35
C VAL A 58 -2.51 -7.79 -1.61
N LEU A 59 -1.51 -7.78 -2.49
CA LEU A 59 -1.51 -8.60 -3.71
C LEU A 59 -0.99 -10.02 -3.47
N SER A 60 0.01 -10.13 -2.63
CA SER A 60 0.70 -11.37 -2.31
C SER A 60 1.29 -11.23 -0.91
N ILE A 61 1.39 -12.34 -0.18
CA ILE A 61 1.96 -12.41 1.17
C ILE A 61 3.33 -13.08 1.17
N ASN A 62 3.72 -13.75 0.08
CA ASN A 62 5.02 -14.39 -0.08
C ASN A 62 5.47 -14.42 -1.57
N PRO A 63 6.26 -13.46 -2.06
CA PRO A 63 6.75 -12.27 -1.34
C PRO A 63 5.61 -11.28 -1.05
N LEU A 64 5.74 -10.50 0.03
CA LEU A 64 4.76 -9.50 0.42
C LEU A 64 4.72 -8.38 -0.62
N ARG A 65 3.57 -8.16 -1.24
CA ARG A 65 3.35 -7.13 -2.26
C ARG A 65 2.08 -6.38 -1.99
N PHE A 66 2.14 -5.06 -2.15
CA PHE A 66 1.02 -4.15 -1.98
C PHE A 66 0.76 -3.40 -3.29
N GLN A 67 -0.50 -3.05 -3.53
CA GLN A 67 -0.88 -2.10 -4.55
C GLN A 67 -1.73 -0.99 -3.94
N VAL A 68 -1.69 0.20 -4.53
CA VAL A 68 -2.61 1.28 -4.16
C VAL A 68 -4.02 0.88 -4.55
N PHE A 69 -4.92 0.84 -3.58
CA PHE A 69 -6.35 0.68 -3.79
C PHE A 69 -7.00 2.06 -3.90
N SER A 70 -7.63 2.33 -5.05
CA SER A 70 -8.40 3.55 -5.28
C SER A 70 -9.86 3.19 -5.55
N PRO A 71 -10.83 3.57 -4.69
CA PRO A 71 -12.24 3.31 -4.92
C PRO A 71 -12.79 4.07 -6.15
N SER A 72 -12.15 5.19 -6.52
CA SER A 72 -12.49 6.02 -7.67
C SER A 72 -11.86 5.56 -8.99
N SER A 73 -11.00 4.53 -8.96
CA SER A 73 -10.46 3.91 -10.16
C SER A 73 -10.34 2.40 -9.93
N PRO A 74 -11.42 1.62 -10.16
CA PRO A 74 -11.35 0.15 -10.09
C PRO A 74 -10.61 -0.36 -11.33
N LYS A 75 -9.31 -0.06 -11.45
CA LYS A 75 -8.42 -0.70 -12.41
C LYS A 75 -8.09 -2.11 -11.89
N PHE A 76 -9.10 -2.97 -11.88
CA PHE A 76 -8.91 -4.41 -11.77
C PHE A 76 -8.19 -4.87 -13.04
N GLN A 77 -6.86 -4.97 -13.01
CA GLN A 77 -6.15 -5.76 -14.01
C GLN A 77 -6.24 -7.23 -13.60
N ARG A 78 -7.16 -7.96 -14.25
CA ARG A 78 -7.18 -9.42 -14.26
C ARG A 78 -5.93 -9.88 -15.02
N VAL A 79 -4.92 -10.36 -14.30
CA VAL A 79 -3.78 -11.06 -14.92
C VAL A 79 -4.29 -12.46 -15.29
N VAL A 80 -4.39 -12.73 -16.59
CA VAL A 80 -4.66 -14.06 -17.17
C VAL A 80 -3.32 -14.70 -17.47
#